data_AF-A0A924YKM9-F1
#
_entry.id   AF-A0A924YKM9-F1
#
_cell.length_a   1.000
_cell.length_b   1.000
_cell.length_c   1.000
_cell.angle_alpha   90.00
_cell.angle_beta   90.00
_cell.angle_gamma   90.00
#
_symmetry.space_group_name_H-M   'P 1'
#
loop_
_entity.id
_entity.type
_entity.pdbx_description
1 polymer ?
#
loop_
_entity_poly.entity_id
_entity_poly.type
_entity_poly.pdbx_seq_one_letter_code
_entity_poly.pdbx_strand_id
1 'polypeptide(L)' 'MHVRFKMFRGTFCTWTALFEDAAAFASRLPSEQLISISQSGDNNDGVVTVWYWSSESSEER' A
#
# COMPACT_ATOMS: atom_id res chain seq x y z
N MET A 1 17.83 -1.30 5.90
CA MET A 1 16.36 -1.19 5.94
C MET A 1 15.98 0.05 5.17
N HIS A 2 15.07 -0.09 4.22
CA HIS A 2 14.58 1.00 3.40
C HIS A 2 13.06 1.10 3.56
N VAL A 3 12.55 2.33 3.58
CA VAL A 3 11.11 2.57 3.47
C VAL A 3 10.69 2.23 2.04
N ARG A 4 9.70 1.37 1.90
CA ARG A 4 9.05 1.05 0.63
C ARG A 4 7.56 1.29 0.74
N PHE A 5 6.90 1.33 -0.41
CA PHE A 5 5.46 1.47 -0.48
C PHE A 5 4.86 0.56 -1.55
N LYS A 6 3.59 0.21 -1.35
CA LYS A 6 2.75 -0.40 -2.39
C LYS A 6 1.48 0.42 -2.53
N MET A 7 1.19 0.81 -3.76
CA MET A 7 0.04 1.62 -4.13
C MET A 7 -1.09 0.73 -4.68
N PHE A 8 -2.30 1.00 -4.23
CA PHE A 8 -3.55 0.40 -4.69
C PHE A 8 -4.40 1.52 -5.25
N ARG A 9 -4.71 1.43 -6.55
CA ARG A 9 -5.46 2.45 -7.29
C ARG A 9 -6.37 1.74 -8.29
N GLY A 10 -7.61 2.19 -8.39
CA GLY A 10 -8.56 1.63 -9.35
C GLY A 10 -9.63 2.64 -9.71
N THR A 11 -9.66 3.07 -10.98
CA THR A 11 -10.60 4.05 -11.54
C THR A 11 -12.08 3.60 -11.46
N PHE A 12 -12.33 2.35 -11.09
CA PHE A 12 -13.66 1.74 -10.90
C PHE A 12 -13.79 0.94 -9.59
N CYS A 13 -12.81 1.03 -8.69
CA CYS A 13 -12.86 0.33 -7.41
C CYS A 13 -13.51 1.24 -6.36
N THR A 14 -14.34 0.65 -5.48
CA THR A 14 -14.82 1.36 -4.30
C THR A 14 -13.67 1.55 -3.31
N TRP A 15 -13.77 2.56 -2.44
CA TRP A 15 -12.83 2.72 -1.33
C TRP A 15 -12.67 1.45 -0.52
N THR A 16 -13.77 0.75 -0.24
CA THR A 16 -13.76 -0.53 0.47
C THR A 16 -12.87 -1.56 -0.20
N ALA A 17 -12.99 -1.75 -1.52
CA ALA A 17 -12.15 -2.69 -2.26
C ALA A 17 -10.66 -2.31 -2.19
N LEU A 18 -10.33 -1.01 -2.33
CA LEU A 18 -8.95 -0.53 -2.21
C LEU A 18 -8.36 -0.77 -0.82
N PHE A 19 -9.16 -0.56 0.24
CA PHE A 19 -8.74 -0.83 1.61
C PHE A 19 -8.64 -2.32 1.92
N GLU A 20 -9.51 -3.16 1.38
CA GLU A 20 -9.43 -4.62 1.51
C GLU A 20 -8.14 -5.16 0.89
N ASP A 21 -7.79 -4.72 -0.32
CA ASP A 21 -6.54 -5.11 -0.98
C ASP A 21 -5.31 -4.64 -0.21
N ALA A 22 -5.33 -3.40 0.29
CA ALA A 22 -4.28 -2.85 1.12
C ALA A 22 -4.11 -3.63 2.44
N ALA A 23 -5.22 -3.95 3.11
CA ALA A 23 -5.23 -4.74 4.34
C ALA A 23 -4.75 -6.18 4.11
N ALA A 24 -5.15 -6.80 2.99
CA ALA A 24 -4.71 -8.14 2.61
C ALA A 24 -3.19 -8.17 2.31
N PHE A 25 -2.64 -7.12 1.71
CA PHE A 25 -1.19 -6.97 1.58
C PHE A 25 -0.51 -6.73 2.93
N ALA A 26 -0.98 -5.79 3.73
CA ALA A 26 -0.40 -5.48 5.04
C ALA A 26 -0.39 -6.71 5.97
N SER A 27 -1.42 -7.55 5.91
CA SER A 27 -1.52 -8.78 6.70
C SER A 27 -0.50 -9.87 6.32
N ARG A 28 0.14 -9.76 5.15
CA ARG A 28 1.23 -10.66 4.74
C ARG A 28 2.61 -10.20 5.23
N LEU A 29 2.71 -8.96 5.71
CA LEU A 29 3.96 -8.44 6.27
C LEU A 29 4.11 -8.91 7.72
N PRO A 30 5.35 -9.16 8.18
CA PRO A 30 5.64 -9.21 9.61
C PRO A 30 5.14 -7.93 10.30
N SER A 31 4.56 -8.05 11.50
CA SER A 31 3.94 -6.93 12.22
C SER A 31 4.88 -5.75 12.44
N GLU A 32 6.18 -6.01 12.56
CA GLU A 32 7.24 -5.01 12.75
C GLU A 32 7.63 -4.26 11.46
N GLN A 33 7.26 -4.81 10.30
CA GLN A 33 7.59 -4.23 9.00
C GLN A 33 6.52 -3.23 8.53
N LEU A 34 5.28 -3.33 9.01
CA LEU A 34 4.24 -2.37 8.65
C LEU A 34 4.49 -1.01 9.32
N ILE A 35 4.53 0.06 8.53
CA ILE A 35 4.68 1.43 9.03
C ILE A 35 3.30 2.08 9.16
N SER A 36 2.55 2.13 8.06
CA SER A 36 1.24 2.81 8.01
C SER A 36 0.47 2.48 6.72
N ILE A 37 -0.82 2.77 6.72
CA ILE A 37 -1.67 2.82 5.53
C ILE A 37 -2.18 4.26 5.38
N SER A 38 -1.89 4.91 4.26
CA SER A 38 -2.35 6.26 3.95
C SER A 38 -3.29 6.23 2.74
N GLN A 39 -4.17 7.22 2.64
CA GLN A 39 -5.06 7.38 1.48
C GLN A 39 -4.99 8.79 0.91
N SER A 40 -5.18 8.91 -0.40
CA SER A 40 -5.30 10.17 -1.13
C SER A 40 -6.34 9.99 -2.22
N GLY A 41 -7.13 11.01 -2.50
CA GLY A 41 -8.06 10.97 -3.62
C GLY A 41 -8.47 12.36 -4.07
N ASP A 42 -8.60 12.52 -5.38
CA ASP A 42 -9.20 13.68 -6.04
C ASP A 42 -10.14 13.20 -7.15
N ASN A 43 -11.28 13.86 -7.34
CA ASN A 43 -12.24 13.62 -8.42
C ASN A 43 -12.45 12.14 -8.81
N ASN A 44 -12.82 11.31 -7.84
CA ASN A 44 -13.12 9.87 -8.01
C ASN A 44 -11.91 8.97 -8.36
N ASP A 45 -10.69 9.47 -8.18
CA ASP A 45 -9.45 8.72 -8.30
C ASP A 45 -8.87 8.42 -6.91
N GLY A 46 -9.32 7.32 -6.32
CA GLY A 46 -8.88 6.87 -4.99
C GLY A 46 -7.56 6.11 -5.04
N VAL A 47 -6.64 6.46 -4.14
CA VAL A 47 -5.36 5.82 -3.94
C VAL A 47 -5.21 5.43 -2.48
N VAL A 48 -4.86 4.16 -2.23
CA VAL A 48 -4.44 3.68 -0.91
C VAL A 48 -2.98 3.21 -1.01
N THR A 49 -2.15 3.62 -0.06
CA THR A 49 -0.72 3.30 -0.03
C THR A 49 -0.36 2.63 1.28
N VAL A 50 0.26 1.45 1.21
CA VAL A 50 0.83 0.75 2.36
C VAL A 50 2.33 1.05 2.41
N TRP A 51 2.80 1.63 3.52
CA TRP A 51 4.20 1.92 3.80
C TRP A 51 4.78 0.83 4.69
N TYR A 52 5.97 0.32 4.35
CA TYR A 52 6.59 -0.76 5.08
C TYR A 52 8.12 -0.73 5.00
N TRP A 53 8.79 -1.34 5.98
CA TRP A 53 10.24 -1.57 5.97
C TRP A 53 10.58 -2.81 5.14
N SER A 54 11.63 -2.73 4.32
CA SER A 54 12.21 -3.91 3.68
C SER A 54 13.74 -3.89 3.75
N SER A 55 14.34 -5.08 3.85
CA SER A 55 15.78 -5.30 3.71
C SER A 55 16.20 -5.50 2.26
N GLU A 56 15.26 -5.77 1.35
CA GLU A 56 15.55 -5.88 -0.08
C GLU A 56 15.77 -4.49 -0.67
N SER A 57 17.01 -4.26 -1.11
CA SER A 57 17.34 -3.19 -2.05
C SER A 57 16.56 -3.45 -3.34
N SER A 58 15.80 -2.47 -3.81
CA SER A 58 15.18 -2.51 -5.13
C SER A 58 16.28 -2.46 -6.18
N GLU A 59 16.74 -3.61 -6.67
CA GLU A 59 17.33 -3.70 -8.00
C GLU A 59 16.19 -3.51 -9.01
N GLU A 60 16.07 -2.27 -9.45
CA GLU A 60 15.23 -1.88 -10.58
C GLU A 60 15.86 -2.49 -11.85
N ARG A 61 15.20 -3.52 -12.42
CA ARG A 61 15.50 -4.07 -13.76
C ARG A 61 14.33 -3.80 -14.69
#